data_AF-B9XFE8-F1
#
_entry.id   AF-B9XFE8-F1
#
_cell.length_a   1.000
_cell.length_b   1.000
_cell.length_c   1.000
_cell.angle_alpha   90.00
_cell.angle_beta   90.00
_cell.angle_gamma   90.00
#
_symmetry.space_group_name_H-M   'P 1'
#
loop_
_entity.id
_entity.type
_entity.pdbx_description
1 polymer ?
#
loop_
_entity_poly.entity_id
_entity_poly.type
_entity_poly.pdbx_seq_one_letter_code
_entity_poly.pdbx_strand_id
1 'polypeptide(L)'
;MDALYLFRELKDLKLHEVPDRIHLVPLPPYSPELNPVEAIGDVIKDRIGNTLWETLDALEEAIAEELWPIYETAERVRSLVSHGWLLEQVNAVVMENSAITNWK
;
A
#
# COMPACT_ATOMS: atom_id res chain seq x y z
N MET A 1 17.41 -11.89 11.12
CA MET A 1 17.18 -10.46 11.41
C MET A 1 15.68 -10.28 11.39
N ASP A 2 15.09 -10.01 12.55
CA ASP A 2 13.64 -10.13 12.75
C ASP A 2 12.95 -8.81 12.40
N ALA A 3 11.80 -8.86 11.73
CA ALA A 3 11.07 -7.65 11.32
C ALA A 3 10.64 -6.78 12.52
N LEU A 4 10.64 -7.36 13.73
CA LEU A 4 10.31 -6.67 14.98
C LEU A 4 11.42 -5.68 15.36
N TYR A 5 12.65 -5.96 14.93
CA TYR A 5 13.81 -5.12 15.17
C TYR A 5 13.77 -3.87 14.28
N LEU A 6 13.37 -4.06 13.02
CA LEU A 6 13.26 -3.00 12.01
C LEU A 6 12.16 -2.00 12.35
N PHE A 7 11.00 -2.47 12.85
CA PHE A 7 9.93 -1.61 13.36
C PHE A 7 10.33 -0.76 14.59
N ARG A 8 11.28 -1.26 15.39
CA ARG A 8 11.77 -0.55 16.58
C ARG A 8 12.77 0.55 16.21
N GLU A 9 13.67 0.31 15.27
CA GLU A 9 14.58 1.34 14.74
C GLU A 9 13.83 2.46 13.99
N LEU A 10 12.73 2.14 13.31
CA LEU A 10 11.87 3.15 12.65
C LEU A 10 11.20 4.12 13.63
N LYS A 11 11.01 3.75 14.90
CA LYS A 11 10.48 4.66 15.93
C LYS A 11 11.50 5.69 16.42
N ASP A 12 12.79 5.40 16.30
CA ASP A 12 13.89 6.27 16.74
C ASP A 12 14.38 7.22 15.63
N LEU A 13 13.90 7.05 14.40
CA LEU A 13 14.05 8.05 13.35
C LEU A 13 13.19 9.26 13.69
N LYS A 14 13.84 10.42 13.87
CA LYS A 14 13.16 11.72 13.89
C LYS A 14 12.38 11.87 12.59
N LEU A 15 11.08 11.60 12.63
CA LEU A 15 10.20 11.84 11.51
C LEU A 15 10.17 13.36 11.28
N HIS A 16 10.45 13.79 10.05
CA HIS A 16 10.26 15.19 9.67
C HIS A 16 8.80 15.59 9.92
N GLU A 17 8.59 16.84 10.30
CA GLU A 17 7.25 17.37 10.53
C GLU A 17 6.40 17.16 9.26
N VAL A 18 5.25 16.52 9.42
CA VAL A 18 4.36 16.17 8.29
C VAL A 18 3.65 17.45 7.84
N PRO A 19 3.66 17.79 6.53
CA PRO A 19 2.95 18.96 6.03
C PRO A 19 1.44 18.92 6.35
N ASP A 20 0.83 20.08 6.60
CA ASP A 20 -0.58 20.23 7.02
C ASP A 20 -1.62 19.51 6.14
N ARG A 21 -1.29 19.25 4.87
CA ARG A 21 -2.17 18.62 3.88
C ARG A 21 -1.81 17.16 3.57
N ILE A 22 -0.93 16.55 4.37
CA ILE A 22 -0.56 15.14 4.27
C ILE A 22 -1.06 14.43 5.51
N HIS A 23 -1.87 13.40 5.32
CA HIS A 23 -2.34 12.54 6.39
C HIS A 23 -1.66 11.18 6.27
N LEU A 24 -0.94 10.77 7.31
CA LEU A 24 -0.37 9.43 7.38
C LEU A 24 -1.46 8.45 7.85
N VAL A 25 -1.65 7.38 7.09
CA VAL A 25 -2.55 6.29 7.46
C VAL A 25 -1.71 5.21 8.17
N PRO A 26 -1.95 4.92 9.46
CA PRO A 26 -1.18 3.91 10.17
C PRO A 26 -1.54 2.51 9.68
N LEU A 27 -0.52 1.74 9.29
CA LEU A 27 -0.65 0.33 8.95
C LEU A 27 -0.27 -0.54 10.16
N PRO A 28 -1.07 -1.55 10.54
CA PRO A 28 -0.68 -2.50 11.57
C PRO A 28 0.61 -3.24 11.20
N PRO A 29 1.51 -3.51 12.17
CA PRO A 29 2.70 -4.32 11.92
C PRO A 29 2.31 -5.71 11.41
N TYR A 30 3.06 -6.25 10.44
CA TYR A 30 2.86 -7.59 9.86
C TYR A 30 1.54 -7.81 9.14
N SER A 31 0.88 -6.74 8.70
CA SER A 31 -0.37 -6.81 7.94
C SER A 31 -0.18 -6.41 6.47
N PRO A 32 0.58 -7.17 5.65
CA PRO A 32 0.73 -6.88 4.23
C PRO A 32 -0.61 -6.93 3.48
N GLU A 33 -1.57 -7.73 3.95
CA GLU A 33 -2.93 -7.82 3.41
C GLU A 33 -3.72 -6.50 3.49
N LEU A 34 -3.30 -5.59 4.38
CA LEU A 34 -3.91 -4.27 4.54
C LEU A 34 -3.19 -3.18 3.74
N ASN A 35 -2.02 -3.48 3.15
CA ASN A 35 -1.23 -2.53 2.38
C ASN A 35 -1.57 -2.67 0.87
N PRO A 36 -2.26 -1.70 0.24
CA PRO A 36 -2.70 -1.84 -1.14
C PRO A 36 -1.54 -1.98 -2.14
N VAL A 37 -0.34 -1.53 -1.79
CA VAL A 37 0.84 -1.69 -2.66
C VAL A 37 1.27 -3.15 -2.82
N GLU A 38 0.97 -4.02 -1.85
CA GLU A 38 1.31 -5.45 -1.94
C GLU A 38 0.50 -6.13 -3.04
N ALA A 39 -0.80 -5.83 -3.15
CA ALA A 39 -1.66 -6.35 -4.21
C ALA A 39 -1.18 -5.94 -5.62
N ILE A 40 -0.73 -4.68 -5.78
CA ILE A 40 -0.15 -4.20 -7.03
C ILE A 40 1.20 -4.89 -7.29
N GLY A 41 2.03 -5.00 -6.26
CA GLY A 41 3.34 -5.66 -6.33
C GLY A 41 3.24 -7.13 -6.73
N ASP A 42 2.24 -7.86 -6.25
CA ASP A 42 2.02 -9.26 -6.59
C ASP A 42 1.70 -9.44 -8.08
N VAL A 43 0.85 -8.57 -8.66
CA VAL A 43 0.57 -8.58 -10.11
C VAL A 43 1.84 -8.37 -10.94
N ILE A 44 2.70 -7.44 -10.52
CA ILE A 44 3.95 -7.16 -11.23
C ILE A 44 4.92 -8.35 -11.08
N LYS A 45 5.03 -8.91 -9.87
CA LYS A 45 5.90 -10.06 -9.56
C LYS A 45 5.51 -11.30 -10.36
N ASP A 46 4.22 -11.53 -10.62
CA ASP A 46 3.77 -12.64 -11.46
C ASP A 46 4.41 -12.61 -12.86
N ARG A 47 4.62 -11.41 -13.41
CA ARG A 47 5.29 -11.23 -14.70
C ARG A 47 6.80 -11.40 -14.62
N ILE A 48 7.44 -10.75 -13.65
CA ILE A 48 8.89 -10.55 -13.65
C ILE A 48 9.66 -11.58 -12.81
N GLY A 49 8.98 -12.25 -11.87
CA GLY A 49 9.60 -13.01 -10.77
C GLY A 49 10.31 -14.29 -11.20
N ASN A 50 9.93 -14.87 -12.34
CA ASN A 50 10.54 -16.10 -12.88
C ASN A 50 11.43 -15.85 -14.11
N THR A 51 11.92 -14.62 -14.25
CA THR A 51 12.80 -14.22 -15.37
C THR A 51 14.18 -13.85 -14.83
N LEU A 52 15.23 -14.38 -15.46
CA LEU A 52 16.60 -13.94 -15.23
C LEU A 52 16.88 -12.74 -16.15
N TRP A 53 17.13 -11.58 -15.56
CA TRP A 53 17.38 -10.34 -16.28
C TRP A 53 18.89 -10.11 -16.44
N GLU A 54 19.31 -9.69 -17.62
CA GLU A 54 20.74 -9.42 -17.92
C GLU A 54 21.22 -8.11 -17.30
N THR A 55 20.32 -7.13 -17.14
CA THR A 55 20.61 -5.81 -16.58
C THR A 55 19.46 -5.34 -15.68
N LEU A 56 19.75 -4.36 -14.82
CA LEU A 56 18.72 -3.69 -14.03
C LEU A 56 17.78 -2.87 -14.93
N ASP A 57 18.31 -2.22 -15.96
CA ASP A 57 17.50 -1.44 -16.91
C ASP A 57 16.41 -2.30 -17.58
N ALA A 58 16.74 -3.54 -17.96
CA ALA A 58 15.78 -4.47 -18.56
C ALA A 58 14.68 -4.90 -17.56
N LEU A 59 15.03 -5.07 -16.28
CA LEU A 59 14.08 -5.33 -15.21
C LEU A 59 13.16 -4.11 -14.96
N GLU A 60 13.74 -2.91 -14.91
CA GLU A 60 12.99 -1.66 -14.72
C GLU A 60 12.02 -1.40 -15.87
N GLU A 61 12.42 -1.63 -17.11
CA GLU A 61 11.56 -1.52 -18.29
C GLU A 61 10.38 -2.51 -18.19
N ALA A 62 10.63 -3.77 -17.84
CA ALA A 62 9.57 -4.76 -17.66
C ALA A 62 8.61 -4.42 -16.51
N ILE A 63 9.12 -3.87 -15.40
CA ILE A 63 8.28 -3.36 -14.31
C ILE A 63 7.39 -2.22 -14.84
N ALA A 64 7.96 -1.28 -15.59
CA ALA A 64 7.22 -0.14 -16.14
C ALA A 64 6.13 -0.58 -17.12
N GLU A 65 6.41 -1.57 -17.97
CA GLU A 65 5.43 -2.16 -18.90
C GLU A 65 4.22 -2.73 -18.17
N GLU A 66 4.42 -3.44 -17.05
CA GLU A 66 3.30 -3.98 -16.24
C GLU A 66 2.58 -2.91 -15.43
N LEU A 67 3.31 -1.88 -14.98
CA LEU A 67 2.74 -0.81 -14.18
C LEU A 67 1.87 0.15 -15.03
N TRP A 68 2.23 0.34 -16.31
CA TRP A 68 1.58 1.31 -17.18
C TRP A 68 0.06 1.09 -17.31
N PRO A 69 -0.45 -0.12 -17.66
CA PRO A 69 -1.88 -0.37 -17.73
C PRO A 69 -2.62 -0.20 -16.38
N ILE A 70 -1.91 -0.39 -15.26
CA ILE A 70 -2.49 -0.22 -13.92
C ILE A 70 -2.72 1.27 -13.64
N TYR A 71 -1.78 2.13 -14.05
CA TYR A 71 -1.81 3.56 -13.78
C TYR A 71 -2.71 4.36 -14.73
N GLU A 72 -3.12 3.79 -15.87
CA GLU A 72 -3.96 4.47 -16.87
C GLU A 72 -5.32 4.94 -16.33
N THR A 73 -5.92 4.21 -15.39
CA THR A 73 -7.23 4.55 -14.83
C THR A 73 -7.34 4.27 -13.34
N ALA A 74 -8.07 5.12 -12.62
CA ALA A 74 -8.35 4.92 -11.20
C ALA A 74 -9.20 3.65 -10.96
N GLU A 75 -10.04 3.27 -11.92
CA GLU A 75 -10.83 2.04 -11.93
C GLU A 75 -9.94 0.80 -11.87
N ARG A 76 -8.83 0.78 -12.62
CA ARG A 76 -7.91 -0.36 -12.66
C ARG A 76 -7.22 -0.55 -11.32
N VAL A 77 -6.68 0.52 -10.73
CA VAL A 77 -6.15 0.50 -9.37
C VAL A 77 -7.21 0.02 -8.38
N ARG A 78 -8.41 0.59 -8.42
CA ARG A 78 -9.52 0.20 -7.54
C ARG A 78 -9.85 -1.29 -7.65
N SER A 79 -9.85 -1.87 -8.85
CA SER A 79 -10.14 -3.29 -9.06
C SER A 79 -9.14 -4.23 -8.39
N LEU A 80 -7.89 -3.78 -8.20
CA LEU A 80 -6.83 -4.55 -7.58
C LEU A 80 -6.80 -4.39 -6.05
N VAL A 81 -7.16 -3.22 -5.53
CA VAL A 81 -6.98 -2.88 -4.10
C VAL A 81 -8.28 -2.87 -3.30
N SER A 82 -9.43 -2.72 -3.95
CA SER A 82 -10.75 -2.54 -3.30
C SER A 82 -11.45 -3.87 -3.06
N HIS A 83 -10.84 -4.77 -2.28
CA HIS A 83 -11.51 -6.00 -1.87
C HIS A 83 -12.74 -5.65 -1.02
N GLY A 84 -13.92 -6.20 -1.35
CA GLY A 84 -15.19 -5.82 -0.74
C GLY A 84 -15.17 -5.83 0.79
N TRP A 85 -14.53 -6.85 1.39
CA TRP A 85 -14.41 -6.96 2.84
C TRP A 85 -13.59 -5.83 3.48
N LEU A 86 -12.53 -5.31 2.83
CA LEU A 86 -11.73 -4.19 3.36
C LEU A 86 -12.58 -2.93 3.41
N LEU A 87 -13.34 -2.65 2.35
CA LEU A 87 -14.24 -1.50 2.29
C LEU A 87 -15.39 -1.64 3.30
N GLU A 88 -15.94 -2.85 3.46
CA GLU A 88 -16.98 -3.14 4.45
C GLU A 88 -16.48 -2.92 5.88
N GLN A 89 -15.27 -3.38 6.23
CA GLN A 89 -14.68 -3.18 7.55
C GLN A 89 -14.38 -1.71 7.83
N VAL A 90 -13.81 -0.98 6.87
CA VAL A 90 -13.59 0.47 7.01
C VAL A 90 -14.92 1.20 7.22
N ASN A 91 -15.96 0.89 6.44
CA ASN A 91 -17.27 1.52 6.57
C ASN A 91 -17.98 1.17 7.89
N ALA A 92 -17.85 -0.06 8.37
CA ALA A 92 -18.40 -0.47 9.67
C ALA A 92 -17.77 0.31 10.83
N VAL A 93 -16.45 0.54 10.78
CA VAL A 93 -15.71 1.32 11.78
C VAL A 93 -16.01 2.83 11.68
N VAL A 94 -16.26 3.36 10.47
CA VAL A 94 -16.69 4.76 10.30
C VAL A 94 -18.05 5.00 10.95
N MET A 95 -19.00 4.06 10.83
CA MET A 95 -20.33 4.19 11.45
C MET A 95 -20.26 4.20 12.98
N GLU A 96 -19.32 3.48 13.59
CA GLU A 96 -19.08 3.47 15.04
C GLU A 96 -18.43 4.78 15.53
N ASN A 97 -17.57 5.39 14.71
CA ASN A 97 -16.93 6.68 14.99
C ASN A 97 -17.79 7.91 14.64
N SER A 98 -18.96 7.75 14.01
CA SER A 98 -19.93 8.86 13.80
C SER A 98 -20.49 9.42 15.11
N ALA A 99 -20.34 8.71 16.23
CA ALA A 99 -20.63 9.27 17.55
C ALA A 99 -19.62 10.36 17.96
N ILE A 100 -18.45 10.43 17.30
CA ILE A 100 -17.38 11.42 17.54
C ILE A 100 -17.46 12.61 16.57
N THR A 101 -18.24 12.54 15.48
CA THR A 101 -18.41 13.66 14.52
C THR A 101 -19.46 14.69 14.95
N ASN A 102 -20.08 14.54 16.12
CA ASN A 102 -21.01 15.53 16.67
C ASN A 102 -20.26 16.64 17.44
N TRP A 103 -19.42 17.40 16.73
CA TRP A 103 -18.93 18.68 17.21
C TRP A 103 -19.87 19.78 16.70
N LYS A 104 -20.74 20.25 17.61
CA LYS A 104 -21.31 21.60 17.58
C LYS A 104 -20.33 22.55 18.26
#